data_AF-A0A1B2R2V6-F1
#
_entry.id   AF-A0A1B2R2V6-F1
#
_cell.length_a   1.000
_cell.length_b   1.000
_cell.length_c   1.000
_cell.angle_alpha   90.00
_cell.angle_beta   90.00
_cell.angle_gamma   90.00
#
_symmetry.space_group_name_H-M   'P 1'
#
loop_
_entity.id
_entity.type
_entity.pdbx_description
1 polymer ?
#
loop_
_entity_poly.entity_id
_entity_poly.type
_entity_poly.pdbx_seq_one_letter_code
_entity_poly.pdbx_strand_id
1 'polypeptide(L)'
;MLLILIAISAMAQEAILPSWNEGPSRRAIVSFVQDVTKEGGEHFVPVSERIAVFDNDGTLWSEQPLYFEVMYSLDQVKVMAPRHPEWKTRQPFNLEMLQWVADGSGRRFAGLVHHTDAAREWAYDRDSKIGRLDKALDVARRRDWVVVDMKDEWKRIYSFDAPR
;
A
#
# COMPACT_ATOMS: atom_id res chain seq x y z
N MET A 1 24.39 -60.64 -17.75
CA MET A 1 23.13 -59.90 -17.97
C MET A 1 23.03 -58.84 -16.88
N LEU A 2 23.50 -57.64 -17.14
CA LEU A 2 23.50 -56.53 -16.18
C LEU A 2 22.69 -55.39 -16.81
N LEU A 3 21.46 -55.22 -16.35
CA LEU A 3 20.54 -54.15 -16.78
C LEU A 3 20.90 -52.88 -16.00
N ILE A 4 21.53 -51.92 -16.66
CA ILE A 4 21.68 -50.55 -16.17
C ILE A 4 20.35 -49.85 -16.49
N LEU A 5 19.53 -49.63 -15.46
CA LEU A 5 18.40 -48.71 -15.52
C LEU A 5 18.96 -47.28 -15.59
N ILE A 6 18.97 -46.69 -16.78
CA ILE A 6 19.10 -45.25 -16.94
C ILE A 6 17.75 -44.66 -16.53
N ALA A 7 17.67 -44.15 -15.30
CA ALA A 7 16.60 -43.26 -14.89
C ALA A 7 16.72 -41.96 -15.70
N ILE A 8 15.90 -41.83 -16.74
CA ILE A 8 15.70 -40.55 -17.42
C ILE A 8 14.91 -39.68 -16.45
N SER A 9 15.60 -38.82 -15.72
CA SER A 9 14.97 -37.69 -15.04
C SER A 9 14.43 -36.75 -16.10
N ALA A 10 13.15 -36.90 -16.45
CA ALA A 10 12.40 -35.84 -17.10
C ALA A 10 12.29 -34.68 -16.08
N MET A 11 13.20 -33.71 -16.18
CA MET A 11 13.00 -32.43 -15.52
C MET A 11 11.71 -31.85 -16.12
N ALA A 12 10.67 -31.73 -15.31
CA ALA A 12 9.46 -31.03 -15.70
C ALA A 12 9.88 -29.62 -16.13
N GLN A 13 9.77 -29.32 -17.43
CA GLN A 13 9.78 -27.95 -17.90
C GLN A 13 8.68 -27.24 -17.11
N GLU A 14 9.01 -26.21 -16.33
CA GLU A 14 8.00 -25.42 -15.64
C GLU A 14 6.97 -24.96 -16.67
N ALA A 15 5.72 -25.39 -16.49
CA ALA A 15 4.66 -25.04 -17.41
C ALA A 15 4.46 -23.51 -17.35
N ILE A 16 4.58 -22.83 -18.49
CA ILE A 16 4.42 -21.38 -18.57
C ILE A 16 2.98 -21.02 -18.15
N LEU A 17 2.88 -20.16 -17.13
CA LEU A 17 1.63 -19.71 -16.52
C LEU A 17 0.74 -20.90 -16.06
N PRO A 18 1.18 -21.70 -15.08
CA PRO A 18 0.57 -22.98 -14.75
C PRO A 18 -0.82 -22.85 -14.09
N SER A 19 -1.12 -21.68 -13.51
CA SER A 19 -2.43 -21.37 -12.92
C SER A 19 -3.43 -20.76 -13.92
N TRP A 20 -3.04 -20.60 -15.20
CA TRP A 20 -3.88 -20.02 -16.24
C TRP A 20 -4.51 -21.12 -17.10
N ASN A 21 -5.83 -21.06 -17.29
CA ASN A 21 -6.50 -21.87 -18.29
C ASN A 21 -6.02 -21.51 -19.70
N GLU A 22 -6.16 -22.46 -20.63
CA GLU A 22 -5.98 -22.17 -22.06
C GLU A 22 -7.05 -21.16 -22.53
N GLY A 23 -6.59 -20.03 -23.08
CA GLY A 23 -7.49 -18.93 -23.41
C GLY A 23 -6.80 -17.77 -24.14
N PRO A 24 -7.59 -16.80 -24.66
CA PRO A 24 -7.05 -15.68 -25.44
C PRO A 24 -6.05 -14.83 -24.66
N SER A 25 -6.30 -14.54 -23.38
CA SER A 25 -5.40 -13.73 -22.54
C SER A 25 -4.05 -14.42 -22.31
N ARG A 26 -4.06 -15.71 -21.96
CA ARG A 26 -2.82 -16.50 -21.78
C ARG A 26 -1.99 -16.51 -23.06
N ARG A 27 -2.62 -16.75 -24.21
CA ARG A 27 -1.94 -16.74 -25.52
C ARG A 27 -1.34 -15.38 -25.84
N ALA A 28 -2.10 -14.30 -25.61
CA ALA A 28 -1.63 -12.94 -25.86
C ALA A 28 -0.40 -12.59 -25.01
N ILE A 29 -0.43 -12.90 -23.71
CA ILE A 29 0.71 -12.66 -22.80
C ILE A 29 1.95 -13.44 -23.27
N VAL A 30 1.80 -14.73 -23.54
CA VAL A 30 2.94 -15.58 -23.94
C VAL A 30 3.52 -15.15 -25.29
N SER A 31 2.65 -14.90 -26.29
CA SER A 31 3.09 -14.42 -27.61
C SER A 31 3.81 -13.09 -27.51
N PHE A 32 3.23 -12.11 -26.81
CA PHE A 32 3.83 -10.79 -26.66
C PHE A 32 5.23 -10.88 -26.02
N VAL A 33 5.37 -11.63 -24.92
CA VAL A 33 6.67 -11.82 -24.27
C VAL A 33 7.67 -12.51 -25.20
N GLN A 34 7.25 -13.54 -25.94
CA GLN A 34 8.11 -14.22 -26.92
C GLN A 34 8.57 -13.27 -28.03
N ASP A 35 7.66 -12.47 -28.58
CA ASP A 35 7.94 -11.56 -29.68
C ASP A 35 8.91 -10.45 -29.28
N VAL A 36 8.71 -9.84 -28.10
CA VAL A 36 9.57 -8.72 -27.64
C VAL A 36 10.92 -9.16 -27.07
N THR A 37 11.09 -10.45 -26.78
CA THR A 37 12.34 -10.99 -26.22
C THR A 37 13.21 -11.74 -27.23
N LYS A 38 12.71 -12.03 -28.43
CA LYS A 38 13.47 -12.70 -29.49
C LYS A 38 14.54 -11.79 -30.08
N GLU A 39 15.80 -12.01 -29.72
CA GLU A 39 16.94 -11.25 -30.25
C GLU A 39 16.96 -11.27 -31.79
N GLY A 40 17.17 -10.10 -32.40
CA GLY A 40 17.13 -9.91 -33.85
C GLY A 40 15.74 -10.02 -34.48
N GLY A 41 14.68 -10.21 -33.68
CA GLY A 41 13.29 -10.17 -34.15
C GLY A 41 12.79 -8.76 -34.45
N GLU A 42 11.79 -8.65 -35.31
CA GLU A 42 11.18 -7.37 -35.72
C GLU A 42 10.64 -6.55 -34.54
N HIS A 43 10.13 -7.23 -33.51
CA HIS A 43 9.55 -6.61 -32.33
C HIS A 43 10.46 -6.63 -31.10
N PHE A 44 11.75 -6.95 -31.27
CA PHE A 44 12.69 -7.04 -30.15
C PHE A 44 12.76 -5.72 -29.37
N VAL A 45 12.55 -5.80 -28.05
CA VAL A 45 12.70 -4.69 -27.11
C VAL A 45 13.98 -4.91 -26.29
N PRO A 46 14.91 -3.94 -26.24
CA PRO A 46 16.10 -4.01 -25.40
C PRO A 46 15.74 -4.29 -23.94
N VAL A 47 16.58 -5.06 -23.23
CA VAL A 47 16.30 -5.48 -21.84
C VAL A 47 15.97 -4.29 -20.93
N SER A 48 16.68 -3.17 -21.08
CA SER A 48 16.49 -1.94 -20.31
C SER A 48 15.14 -1.26 -20.52
N GLU A 49 14.39 -1.62 -21.56
CA GLU A 49 13.12 -1.01 -21.94
C GLU A 49 11.92 -1.93 -21.67
N ARG A 50 12.14 -3.15 -21.16
CA ARG A 50 11.09 -4.14 -20.87
C ARG A 50 10.37 -3.82 -19.56
N ILE A 51 9.61 -2.72 -19.55
CA ILE A 51 8.86 -2.25 -18.38
C ILE A 51 7.38 -2.62 -18.55
N ALA A 52 6.82 -3.32 -17.56
CA ALA A 52 5.39 -3.61 -17.46
C ALA A 52 4.82 -3.01 -16.18
N VAL A 53 3.59 -2.49 -16.25
CA VAL A 53 2.90 -1.85 -15.13
C VAL A 53 1.58 -2.57 -14.90
N PHE A 54 1.30 -2.92 -13.65
CA PHE A 54 0.04 -3.47 -13.19
C PHE A 54 -0.52 -2.55 -12.12
N ASP A 55 -1.82 -2.31 -12.15
CA ASP A 55 -2.53 -1.78 -10.99
C ASP A 55 -2.49 -2.79 -9.83
N ASN A 56 -2.86 -2.38 -8.62
CA ASN A 56 -2.78 -3.22 -7.42
C ASN A 56 -4.17 -3.71 -6.97
N ASP A 57 -4.99 -2.80 -6.46
CA ASP A 57 -6.35 -3.07 -5.98
C ASP A 57 -7.24 -3.54 -7.14
N GLY A 58 -7.94 -4.67 -6.95
CA GLY A 58 -8.78 -5.27 -8.00
C GLY A 58 -8.00 -5.95 -9.14
N THR A 59 -6.66 -5.86 -9.18
CA THR A 59 -5.81 -6.46 -10.22
C THR A 59 -4.90 -7.56 -9.65
N LEU A 60 -4.04 -7.23 -8.68
CA LEU A 60 -3.12 -8.18 -8.04
C LEU A 60 -3.70 -8.80 -6.76
N TRP A 61 -4.63 -8.11 -6.11
CA TRP A 61 -5.35 -8.58 -4.93
C TRP A 61 -6.81 -8.09 -4.90
N SER A 62 -7.63 -8.69 -4.02
CA SER A 62 -9.04 -8.32 -3.89
C SER A 62 -9.20 -6.98 -3.19
N GLU A 63 -10.07 -6.13 -3.73
CA GLU A 63 -10.53 -4.88 -3.11
C GLU A 63 -11.98 -4.97 -2.58
N GLN A 64 -12.57 -6.17 -2.64
CA GLN A 64 -13.93 -6.42 -2.18
C GLN A 64 -13.91 -7.14 -0.83
N PRO A 65 -14.82 -6.78 0.11
CA PRO A 65 -15.79 -5.68 0.06
C PRO A 65 -15.20 -4.30 0.45
N LEU A 66 -13.93 -4.27 0.87
CA LEU A 66 -13.13 -3.09 1.22
C LEU A 66 -11.68 -3.36 0.79
N TYR A 67 -10.90 -2.30 0.58
CA TYR A 67 -9.48 -2.42 0.22
C TYR A 67 -8.72 -3.34 1.18
N PHE A 68 -7.83 -4.16 0.63
CA PHE A 68 -7.09 -5.17 1.39
C PHE A 68 -6.35 -4.56 2.58
N GLU A 69 -5.76 -3.36 2.41
CA GLU A 69 -5.05 -2.65 3.48
C GLU A 69 -5.95 -2.37 4.69
N VAL A 70 -7.20 -1.97 4.46
CA VAL A 70 -8.19 -1.73 5.52
C VAL A 70 -8.53 -3.04 6.23
N MET A 71 -8.78 -4.09 5.47
CA MET A 71 -9.12 -5.41 6.02
C MET A 71 -7.97 -5.98 6.86
N TYR A 72 -6.75 -5.93 6.33
CA TYR A 72 -5.54 -6.34 7.03
C TYR A 72 -5.34 -5.53 8.32
N SER A 73 -5.49 -4.20 8.25
CA SER A 73 -5.37 -3.32 9.41
C SER A 73 -6.40 -3.70 10.48
N LEU A 74 -7.66 -3.92 10.12
CA LEU A 74 -8.69 -4.38 11.08
C LEU A 74 -8.34 -5.73 11.70
N ASP A 75 -7.75 -6.66 10.95
CA ASP A 75 -7.34 -7.96 11.48
C ASP A 75 -6.16 -7.84 12.44
N GLN A 76 -5.16 -7.00 12.14
CA GLN A 76 -4.07 -6.70 13.08
C GLN A 76 -4.60 -6.07 14.36
N VAL A 77 -5.58 -5.16 14.24
CA VAL A 77 -6.25 -4.56 15.39
C VAL A 77 -6.94 -5.61 16.26
N LYS A 78 -7.68 -6.55 15.67
CA LYS A 78 -8.32 -7.64 16.42
C LYS A 78 -7.28 -8.49 17.16
N VAL A 79 -6.14 -8.78 16.53
CA VAL A 79 -5.04 -9.54 17.14
C VAL A 79 -4.44 -8.79 18.33
N MET A 80 -4.28 -7.47 18.23
CA MET A 80 -3.65 -6.64 19.25
C MET A 80 -4.61 -6.23 20.37
N ALA A 81 -5.91 -6.04 20.08
CA ALA A 81 -6.90 -5.50 21.00
C ALA A 81 -6.97 -6.17 22.39
N PRO A 82 -6.79 -7.50 22.56
CA PRO A 82 -6.75 -8.12 23.88
C PRO A 82 -5.63 -7.59 24.78
N ARG A 83 -4.54 -7.06 24.20
CA ARG A 83 -3.38 -6.49 24.90
C ARG A 83 -3.52 -4.97 25.12
N HIS A 84 -4.57 -4.36 24.58
CA HIS A 84 -4.80 -2.92 24.58
C HIS A 84 -6.22 -2.58 25.05
N PRO A 85 -6.57 -2.84 26.32
CA PRO A 85 -7.92 -2.60 26.85
C PRO A 85 -8.35 -1.13 26.76
N GLU A 86 -7.40 -0.18 26.72
CA GLU A 86 -7.62 1.25 26.56
C GLU A 86 -8.26 1.61 25.21
N TRP A 87 -8.09 0.80 24.16
CA TRP A 87 -8.65 1.04 22.83
C TRP A 87 -10.19 1.03 22.79
N LYS A 88 -10.85 0.50 23.83
CA LYS A 88 -12.31 0.52 23.98
C LYS A 88 -12.87 1.91 24.22
N THR A 89 -12.08 2.81 24.80
CA THR A 89 -12.51 4.16 25.20
C THR A 89 -11.61 5.26 24.64
N ARG A 90 -10.56 4.87 23.90
CA ARG A 90 -9.56 5.75 23.32
C ARG A 90 -9.27 5.33 21.88
N GLN A 91 -9.38 6.28 20.95
CA GLN A 91 -9.05 6.02 19.55
C GLN A 91 -7.58 5.59 19.45
N PRO A 92 -7.29 4.43 18.86
CA PRO A 92 -6.04 3.72 19.12
C PRO A 92 -4.91 3.88 18.09
N PHE A 93 -5.13 4.60 16.98
CA PHE A 93 -4.20 4.54 15.83
C PHE A 93 -3.27 5.74 15.77
N ASN A 94 -3.82 6.94 15.57
CA ASN A 94 -2.98 8.12 15.36
C ASN A 94 -2.26 8.54 16.65
N LEU A 95 -2.96 8.55 17.78
CA LEU A 95 -2.39 9.03 19.03
C LEU A 95 -1.32 8.08 19.58
N GLU A 96 -1.60 6.78 19.60
CA GLU A 96 -0.76 5.77 20.21
C GLU A 96 0.51 5.55 19.38
N MET A 97 0.42 5.58 18.04
CA MET A 97 1.61 5.54 17.17
C MET A 97 2.51 6.77 17.40
N LEU A 98 1.91 7.97 17.47
CA LEU A 98 2.67 9.19 17.75
C LEU A 98 3.28 9.18 19.16
N GLN A 99 2.57 8.65 20.16
CA GLN A 99 3.10 8.50 21.52
C GLN A 99 4.23 7.48 21.57
N TRP A 100 4.09 6.34 20.89
CA TRP A 100 5.13 5.32 20.82
C TRP A 100 6.43 5.87 20.21
N VAL A 101 6.33 6.67 19.13
CA VAL A 101 7.49 7.36 18.55
C VAL A 101 8.05 8.42 19.50
N ALA A 102 7.20 9.29 20.03
CA ALA A 102 7.61 10.44 20.85
C ALA A 102 8.23 10.02 22.21
N ASP A 103 7.79 8.91 22.79
CA ASP A 103 8.26 8.42 24.09
C ASP A 103 9.56 7.59 23.98
N GLY A 104 10.09 7.39 22.76
CA GLY A 104 11.38 6.72 22.52
C GLY A 104 12.62 7.56 22.90
N SER A 105 13.76 6.93 23.14
CA SER A 105 14.98 7.60 23.63
C SER A 105 15.73 8.46 22.59
N GLY A 106 16.03 9.72 22.92
CA GLY A 106 16.71 10.66 22.02
C GLY A 106 15.72 11.53 21.23
N ARG A 107 16.19 12.25 20.21
CA ARG A 107 15.31 13.15 19.45
C ARG A 107 14.28 12.36 18.64
N ARG A 108 13.02 12.77 18.71
CA ARG A 108 11.89 12.15 18.02
C ARG A 108 11.04 13.22 17.37
N PHE A 109 10.39 12.86 16.28
CA PHE A 109 9.47 13.73 15.57
C PHE A 109 8.08 13.13 15.64
N ALA A 110 7.11 13.93 16.09
CA ALA A 110 5.70 13.62 16.06
C ALA A 110 5.01 14.79 15.37
N GLY A 111 4.26 14.47 14.31
CA GLY A 111 3.58 15.44 13.47
C GLY A 111 2.17 14.99 13.16
N LEU A 112 1.24 15.94 13.12
CA LEU A 112 -0.14 15.76 12.66
C LEU A 112 -0.41 16.75 11.53
N VAL A 113 -1.14 16.31 10.51
CA VAL A 113 -1.75 17.21 9.54
C VAL A 113 -3.18 17.48 10.00
N HIS A 114 -3.52 18.75 10.17
CA HIS A 114 -4.87 19.20 10.48
C HIS A 114 -5.54 19.65 9.17
N HIS A 115 -6.55 18.89 8.77
CA HIS A 115 -7.35 19.16 7.57
C HIS A 115 -8.30 20.34 7.83
N THR A 116 -7.83 21.55 7.54
CA THR A 116 -8.53 22.83 7.80
C THR A 116 -9.02 23.53 6.53
N ASP A 117 -8.71 23.00 5.35
CA ASP A 117 -8.96 23.66 4.08
C ASP A 117 -10.17 23.08 3.33
N ALA A 118 -11.38 23.53 3.69
CA ALA A 118 -12.61 23.13 3.00
C ALA A 118 -12.73 23.66 1.55
N ALA A 119 -11.84 24.54 1.10
CA ALA A 119 -11.90 25.13 -0.24
C ALA A 119 -11.06 24.35 -1.26
N ARG A 120 -9.91 23.80 -0.83
CA ARG A 120 -9.02 23.00 -1.67
C ARG A 120 -9.06 21.51 -1.36
N GLU A 121 -9.55 21.14 -0.18
CA GLU A 121 -9.67 19.77 0.31
C GLU A 121 -10.95 19.70 1.18
N TRP A 122 -10.93 18.89 2.24
CA TRP A 122 -11.99 18.78 3.22
C TRP A 122 -11.52 19.45 4.53
N ALA A 123 -12.45 20.05 5.27
CA ALA A 123 -12.20 20.45 6.65
C ALA A 123 -12.91 19.51 7.61
N TYR A 124 -12.16 18.80 8.44
CA TYR A 124 -12.72 17.84 9.37
C TYR A 124 -11.78 17.56 10.56
N ASP A 125 -12.36 17.42 11.75
CA ASP A 125 -11.63 17.13 12.99
C ASP A 125 -12.45 16.25 13.96
N ARG A 126 -13.02 16.82 15.03
CA ARG A 126 -13.63 16.12 16.17
C ARG A 126 -14.98 15.49 15.84
N ASP A 127 -15.76 16.15 14.98
CA ASP A 127 -17.12 15.74 14.67
C ASP A 127 -17.19 14.77 13.47
N SER A 128 -16.05 14.49 12.84
CA SER A 128 -16.02 13.60 11.68
C SER A 128 -16.35 12.14 12.05
N LYS A 129 -17.01 11.44 11.13
CA LYS A 129 -17.25 9.99 11.22
C LYS A 129 -16.10 9.18 10.63
N ILE A 130 -15.28 9.79 9.76
CA ILE A 130 -14.12 9.18 9.10
C ILE A 130 -12.92 10.11 9.33
N GLY A 131 -11.76 9.58 9.72
CA GLY A 131 -10.57 10.42 9.95
C GLY A 131 -10.69 11.38 11.13
N ARG A 132 -11.56 11.08 12.12
CA ARG A 132 -11.75 11.93 13.30
C ARG A 132 -10.42 12.24 13.99
N LEU A 133 -10.13 13.52 14.18
CA LEU A 133 -8.93 14.01 14.87
C LEU A 133 -9.34 14.78 16.13
N ASP A 134 -9.45 14.07 17.24
CA ASP A 134 -9.93 14.61 18.52
C ASP A 134 -8.83 14.58 19.59
N LYS A 135 -8.70 13.45 20.32
CA LYS A 135 -7.72 13.30 21.40
C LYS A 135 -6.27 13.50 20.95
N ALA A 136 -5.94 13.12 19.71
CA ALA A 136 -4.60 13.29 19.17
C ALA A 136 -4.22 14.77 19.00
N LEU A 137 -5.16 15.62 18.57
CA LEU A 137 -4.95 17.05 18.44
C LEU A 137 -4.71 17.72 19.80
N ASP A 138 -5.46 17.31 20.81
CA ASP A 138 -5.29 17.78 22.19
C ASP A 138 -3.94 17.38 22.79
N VAL A 139 -3.50 16.13 22.56
CA VAL A 139 -2.19 15.67 23.02
C VAL A 139 -1.07 16.37 22.28
N ALA A 140 -1.19 16.55 20.96
CA ALA A 140 -0.17 17.23 20.16
C ALA A 140 0.10 18.64 20.66
N ARG A 141 -0.97 19.41 20.93
CA ARG A 141 -0.88 20.76 21.52
C ARG A 141 -0.27 20.75 22.92
N ARG A 142 -0.52 19.72 23.73
CA ARG A 142 0.05 19.62 25.09
C ARG A 142 1.50 19.12 25.12
N ARG A 143 1.94 18.40 24.09
CA ARG A 143 3.27 17.77 24.00
C ARG A 143 4.19 18.48 23.00
N ASP A 144 3.81 19.68 22.54
CA ASP A 144 4.51 20.45 21.52
C ASP A 144 4.86 19.64 20.25
N TRP A 145 3.98 18.72 19.87
CA TRP A 145 4.10 18.04 18.58
C TRP A 145 3.70 18.97 17.46
N VAL A 146 4.30 18.78 16.29
CA VAL A 146 4.01 19.61 15.12
C VAL A 146 2.58 19.35 14.67
N VAL A 147 1.78 20.40 14.53
CA VAL A 147 0.45 20.34 13.92
C VAL A 147 0.47 21.25 12.71
N VAL A 148 0.43 20.65 11.53
CA VAL A 148 0.45 21.35 10.25
C VAL A 148 -0.97 21.77 9.89
N ASP A 149 -1.22 23.07 9.79
CA ASP A 149 -2.47 23.62 9.29
C ASP A 149 -2.47 23.60 7.76
N MET A 150 -3.28 22.72 7.16
CA MET A 150 -3.29 22.53 5.71
C MET A 150 -3.66 23.82 4.95
N LYS A 151 -4.60 24.60 5.48
CA LYS A 151 -5.08 25.82 4.83
C LYS A 151 -4.01 26.89 4.79
N ASP A 152 -3.32 27.08 5.90
CA ASP A 152 -2.42 28.21 6.11
C ASP A 152 -0.97 27.89 5.73
N GLU A 153 -0.53 26.63 5.84
CA GLU A 153 0.88 26.27 5.64
C GLU A 153 1.18 25.64 4.28
N TRP A 154 0.21 25.00 3.62
CA TRP A 154 0.43 24.39 2.31
C TRP A 154 0.15 25.35 1.17
N LYS A 155 1.14 25.60 0.33
CA LYS A 155 0.99 26.39 -0.91
C LYS A 155 0.16 25.66 -1.97
N ARG A 156 0.17 24.33 -1.96
CA ARG A 156 -0.45 23.45 -2.96
C ARG A 156 -0.99 22.19 -2.26
N ILE A 157 -2.16 21.69 -2.66
CA ILE A 157 -2.74 20.45 -2.14
C ILE A 157 -2.48 19.28 -3.11
N TYR A 158 -2.92 19.40 -4.36
CA TYR A 158 -2.70 18.36 -5.37
C TYR A 158 -1.62 18.76 -6.37
N SER A 159 -0.94 17.76 -6.96
CA SER A 159 0.20 17.99 -7.85
C SER A 159 -0.13 18.83 -9.09
N PHE A 160 -1.39 18.80 -9.53
CA PHE A 160 -1.91 19.55 -10.68
C PHE A 160 -2.39 20.98 -10.34
N ASP A 161 -2.45 21.37 -9.06
CA ASP A 161 -2.84 22.73 -8.67
C ASP A 161 -1.69 23.73 -8.85
N ALA A 162 -2.02 25.00 -9.16
CA ALA A 162 -1.05 26.08 -9.07
C ALA A 162 -0.74 26.39 -7.58
N PRO A 163 0.53 26.63 -7.19
CA PRO A 163 0.85 27.04 -5.82
C PRO A 163 0.33 28.46 -5.55
N ARG A 164 -0.12 28.71 -4.33
CA ARG A 164 -0.37 30.06 -3.79
C ARG A 164 0.95 30.78 -3.47
#